data_AF-R6DL29-F1
#
_entry.id   AF-R6DL29-F1
#
_cell.length_a   1.000
_cell.length_b   1.000
_cell.length_c   1.000
_cell.angle_alpha   90.00
_cell.angle_beta   90.00
_cell.angle_gamma   90.00
#
_symmetry.space_group_name_H-M   'P 1'
#
loop_
_entity.id
_entity.type
_entity.pdbx_description
1 polymer ?
#
loop_
_entity_poly.entity_id
_entity_poly.type
_entity_poly.pdbx_seq_one_letter_code
_entity_poly.pdbx_strand_id
1 'polypeptide(L)'
;MKNVKKYIVVMCALLLVAGGFTFIYKQVNGKEEVMKSFSQEHKSLAKKYPDWFNDKGEFYYGAYQKADQDKLNFHEMVAKEQIPKELYQAMTTEQLFDAVEKYPTLYTLGVYDSLSLAIQSVSESFDAMKELQKREDIVQLCYEHYLSRDLTKEVDLNKINQEEGQLYFEAGILLQKNSYKKLNASQRSKVVKKIKEHIKDYADSGKKLGNQTWAVISNEIDIQLKQIDTKNPWSKEF
;
A
#
# COMPACT_ATOMS: atom_id res chain seq x y z
N MET A 1 -4.58 16.64 -36.45
CA MET A 1 -5.73 15.84 -35.95
C MET A 1 -5.56 14.38 -36.36
N LYS A 2 -5.75 13.49 -35.36
CA LYS A 2 -6.04 12.05 -35.41
C LYS A 2 -4.91 11.03 -35.68
N ASN A 3 -4.70 10.27 -34.59
CA ASN A 3 -4.57 8.81 -34.50
C ASN A 3 -3.19 8.18 -34.75
N VAL A 4 -2.48 7.94 -33.64
CA VAL A 4 -1.54 6.81 -33.55
C VAL A 4 -1.99 5.89 -32.42
N LYS A 5 -2.66 4.80 -32.78
CA LYS A 5 -2.77 3.61 -31.94
C LYS A 5 -1.37 3.00 -31.83
N LYS A 6 -0.85 2.78 -30.62
CA LYS A 6 0.22 1.81 -30.37
C LYS A 6 -0.10 0.99 -29.12
N TYR A 7 -0.20 -0.31 -29.37
CA TYR A 7 -0.40 -1.41 -28.44
C TYR A 7 0.86 -1.71 -27.64
N ILE A 8 0.71 -2.15 -26.39
CA ILE A 8 1.57 -3.18 -25.77
C ILE A 8 0.65 -4.17 -25.05
N VAL A 9 0.41 -5.31 -25.70
CA VAL A 9 -0.10 -6.55 -25.09
C VAL A 9 1.14 -7.43 -24.88
N VAL A 10 1.50 -7.72 -23.64
CA VAL A 10 2.50 -8.77 -23.35
C VAL A 10 1.73 -10.02 -22.93
N MET A 11 1.57 -10.92 -23.90
CA MET A 11 1.23 -12.32 -23.70
C MET A 11 2.52 -13.09 -23.42
N CYS A 12 2.63 -13.71 -22.24
CA CYS A 12 3.56 -14.83 -22.03
C CYS A 12 2.75 -16.04 -21.56
N ALA A 13 2.29 -16.82 -22.54
CA ALA A 13 2.04 -18.24 -22.32
C ALA A 13 3.39 -18.96 -22.34
N LEU A 14 3.75 -19.59 -21.21
CA LEU A 14 4.51 -20.84 -21.05
C LEU A 14 5.08 -20.87 -19.64
N LEU A 15 4.49 -21.70 -18.76
CA LEU A 15 5.18 -22.71 -17.94
C LEU A 15 4.18 -23.29 -16.92
N LEU A 16 3.46 -24.32 -17.34
CA LEU A 16 2.94 -25.34 -16.43
C LEU A 16 4.11 -26.27 -16.05
N VAL A 17 4.83 -25.97 -14.97
CA VAL A 17 5.66 -26.97 -14.28
C VAL A 17 5.66 -26.65 -12.78
N ALA A 18 5.02 -27.54 -12.01
CA ALA A 18 5.18 -27.79 -10.58
C ALA A 18 5.34 -26.58 -9.63
N GLY A 19 4.25 -26.22 -8.93
CA GLY A 19 4.31 -25.51 -7.64
C GLY A 19 4.75 -24.05 -7.70
N GLY A 20 3.87 -23.17 -8.16
CA GLY A 20 4.06 -21.73 -8.06
C GLY A 20 2.92 -20.99 -8.72
N PHE A 21 2.03 -20.40 -7.92
CA PHE A 21 1.01 -19.49 -8.44
C PHE A 21 1.70 -18.29 -9.08
N THR A 22 1.72 -18.24 -10.42
CA THR A 22 2.06 -17.03 -11.16
C THR A 22 0.88 -16.06 -11.06
N PHE A 23 0.95 -15.10 -10.12
CA PHE A 23 0.13 -13.91 -10.15
C PHE A 23 0.55 -13.07 -11.37
N ILE A 24 -0.31 -12.99 -12.40
CA ILE A 24 -0.13 -12.03 -13.48
C ILE A 24 -0.75 -10.71 -13.00
N TYR A 25 0.10 -9.82 -12.52
CA TYR A 25 -0.28 -8.45 -12.15
C TYR A 25 -0.69 -7.68 -13.41
N LYS A 26 -1.97 -7.27 -13.49
CA LYS A 26 -2.51 -6.50 -14.62
C LYS A 26 -2.78 -5.07 -14.17
N GLN A 27 -1.83 -4.16 -14.38
CA GLN A 27 -2.04 -2.74 -14.12
C GLN A 27 -1.84 -1.92 -15.39
N VAL A 28 -2.93 -1.30 -15.87
CA VAL A 28 -2.91 0.07 -16.40
C VAL A 28 -4.19 0.86 -16.02
N ASN A 29 -5.28 0.22 -15.56
CA ASN A 29 -6.49 0.86 -14.99
C ASN A 29 -7.07 0.13 -13.75
N GLY A 30 -6.28 -0.73 -13.08
CA GLY A 30 -6.76 -1.93 -12.37
C GLY A 30 -7.40 -1.79 -10.98
N LYS A 31 -7.17 -0.71 -10.22
CA LYS A 31 -7.66 -0.62 -8.82
C LYS A 31 -9.18 -0.50 -8.70
N GLU A 32 -9.81 0.31 -9.56
CA GLU A 32 -11.27 0.42 -9.63
C GLU A 32 -11.91 -0.91 -10.11
N GLU A 33 -11.27 -1.60 -11.06
CA GLU A 33 -11.75 -2.90 -11.56
C GLU A 33 -11.69 -3.99 -10.48
N VAL A 34 -10.64 -4.04 -9.66
CA VAL A 34 -10.46 -5.02 -8.57
C VAL A 34 -11.58 -4.94 -7.54
N MET A 35 -11.94 -3.73 -7.10
CA MET A 35 -13.01 -3.59 -6.09
C MET A 35 -14.41 -3.70 -6.69
N LYS A 36 -14.56 -3.34 -7.97
CA LYS A 36 -15.81 -3.58 -8.70
C LYS A 36 -16.08 -5.08 -8.89
N SER A 37 -15.06 -5.92 -9.04
CA SER A 37 -15.25 -7.37 -9.09
C SER A 37 -15.78 -7.92 -7.76
N PHE A 38 -15.31 -7.41 -6.62
CA PHE A 38 -15.78 -7.83 -5.30
C PHE A 38 -17.30 -7.66 -5.15
N SER A 39 -17.83 -6.49 -5.47
CA SER A 39 -19.28 -6.23 -5.31
C SER A 39 -20.14 -7.08 -6.24
N GLN A 40 -19.60 -7.51 -7.38
CA GLN A 40 -20.24 -8.42 -8.32
C GLN A 40 -20.19 -9.88 -7.86
N GLU A 41 -19.07 -10.32 -7.28
CA GLU A 41 -18.85 -11.67 -6.77
C GLU A 41 -19.59 -11.89 -5.44
N HIS A 42 -19.63 -10.88 -4.58
CA HIS A 42 -20.19 -10.94 -3.23
C HIS A 42 -21.45 -10.07 -3.08
N LYS A 43 -22.42 -10.21 -4.00
CA LYS A 43 -23.65 -9.39 -4.05
C LYS A 43 -24.42 -9.33 -2.74
N SER A 44 -24.47 -10.44 -2.00
CA SER A 44 -25.16 -10.49 -0.69
C SER A 44 -24.47 -9.60 0.36
N LEU A 45 -23.14 -9.61 0.40
CA LEU A 45 -22.36 -8.74 1.28
C LEU A 45 -22.45 -7.28 0.84
N ALA A 46 -22.36 -7.00 -0.46
CA ALA A 46 -22.52 -5.64 -0.98
C ALA A 46 -23.91 -5.04 -0.64
N LYS A 47 -24.97 -5.87 -0.71
CA LYS A 47 -26.32 -5.47 -0.29
C LYS A 47 -26.44 -5.26 1.22
N LYS A 48 -25.74 -6.07 2.03
CA LYS A 48 -25.73 -5.95 3.50
C LYS A 48 -24.98 -4.71 3.98
N TYR A 49 -23.94 -4.30 3.24
CA TYR A 49 -23.05 -3.19 3.60
C TYR A 49 -23.00 -2.11 2.50
N PRO A 50 -24.13 -1.46 2.18
CA PRO A 50 -24.21 -0.53 1.05
C PRO A 50 -23.33 0.72 1.23
N ASP A 51 -23.07 1.14 2.47
CA ASP A 51 -22.21 2.31 2.77
C ASP A 51 -20.73 2.10 2.44
N TRP A 52 -20.33 0.88 2.05
CA TRP A 52 -18.96 0.55 1.68
C TRP A 52 -18.73 0.50 0.18
N PHE A 53 -19.77 0.73 -0.63
CA PHE A 53 -19.71 0.71 -2.09
C PHE A 53 -20.42 1.93 -2.68
N ASN A 54 -19.76 2.64 -3.60
CA ASN A 54 -20.38 3.79 -4.27
C ASN A 54 -21.38 3.32 -5.34
N ASP A 55 -22.02 4.27 -6.03
CA ASP A 55 -23.03 3.97 -7.07
C ASP A 55 -22.49 3.12 -8.24
N LYS A 56 -21.16 3.08 -8.42
CA LYS A 56 -20.48 2.25 -9.44
C LYS A 56 -20.11 0.85 -8.91
N GLY A 57 -20.38 0.58 -7.64
CA GLY A 57 -19.99 -0.66 -6.95
C GLY A 57 -18.53 -0.70 -6.54
N GLU A 58 -17.83 0.44 -6.51
CA GLU A 58 -16.44 0.55 -6.10
C GLU A 58 -16.36 0.73 -4.58
N PHE A 59 -15.38 0.07 -3.95
CA PHE A 59 -15.18 0.17 -2.52
C PHE A 59 -14.76 1.57 -2.09
N TYR A 60 -15.40 2.09 -1.04
CA TYR A 60 -15.09 3.38 -0.46
C TYR A 60 -15.50 3.45 1.01
N TYR A 61 -14.89 4.37 1.77
CA TYR A 61 -15.15 4.56 3.20
C TYR A 61 -16.37 5.46 3.45
N GLY A 62 -17.57 5.03 3.05
CA GLY A 62 -18.75 5.90 3.03
C GLY A 62 -19.17 6.46 4.38
N ALA A 63 -19.03 5.69 5.47
CA ALA A 63 -19.33 6.17 6.82
C ALA A 63 -18.40 7.33 7.25
N TYR A 64 -17.14 7.32 6.82
CA TYR A 64 -16.19 8.40 7.04
C TYR A 64 -16.46 9.59 6.10
N GLN A 65 -16.72 9.33 4.82
CA GLN A 65 -16.98 10.38 3.82
C GLN A 65 -18.28 11.16 4.08
N LYS A 66 -19.29 10.51 4.66
CA LYS A 66 -20.57 11.15 5.03
C LYS A 66 -20.50 11.88 6.38
N ALA A 67 -19.44 11.68 7.16
CA ALA A 67 -19.31 12.30 8.47
C ALA A 67 -18.84 13.76 8.36
N ASP A 68 -19.19 14.55 9.35
CA ASP A 68 -18.63 15.88 9.55
C ASP A 68 -17.21 15.73 10.14
N GLN A 69 -16.23 15.56 9.26
CA GLN A 69 -14.85 15.18 9.60
C GLN A 69 -14.19 16.15 10.59
N ASP A 70 -14.54 17.45 10.50
CA ASP A 70 -14.01 18.50 11.38
C ASP A 70 -14.49 18.36 12.84
N LYS A 71 -15.52 17.55 13.08
CA LYS A 71 -16.08 17.30 14.44
C LYS A 71 -15.65 15.98 15.03
N LEU A 72 -14.97 15.12 14.27
CA LEU A 72 -14.53 13.82 14.77
C LEU A 72 -13.20 13.96 15.48
N ASN A 73 -13.09 13.36 16.66
CA ASN A 73 -11.77 13.07 17.20
C ASN A 73 -11.16 11.83 16.50
N PHE A 74 -9.86 11.61 16.71
CA PHE A 74 -9.14 10.52 16.06
C PHE A 74 -9.78 9.13 16.30
N HIS A 75 -10.26 8.84 17.53
CA HIS A 75 -10.90 7.56 17.82
C HIS A 75 -12.23 7.39 17.07
N GLU A 76 -12.99 8.47 16.91
CA GLU A 76 -14.25 8.45 16.16
C GLU A 76 -14.02 8.30 14.65
N MET A 77 -12.94 8.90 14.11
CA MET A 77 -12.49 8.69 12.74
C MET A 77 -12.15 7.21 12.51
N VAL A 78 -11.24 6.66 13.31
CA VAL A 78 -10.81 5.25 13.22
C VAL A 78 -11.99 4.29 13.34
N ALA A 79 -12.96 4.57 14.22
CA ALA A 79 -14.17 3.75 14.36
C ALA A 79 -15.04 3.75 13.09
N LYS A 80 -15.16 4.88 12.40
CA LYS A 80 -15.89 4.99 11.12
C LYS A 80 -15.15 4.38 9.94
N GLU A 81 -13.85 4.19 10.07
CA GLU A 81 -12.98 3.60 9.05
C GLU A 81 -12.83 2.07 9.23
N GLN A 82 -13.39 1.47 10.29
CA GLN A 82 -13.33 0.01 10.46
C GLN A 82 -14.16 -0.73 9.41
N ILE A 83 -13.47 -1.42 8.51
CA ILE A 83 -14.09 -2.31 7.53
C ILE A 83 -14.75 -3.48 8.29
N PRO A 84 -16.06 -3.76 8.08
CA PRO A 84 -16.72 -4.91 8.66
C PRO A 84 -15.95 -6.21 8.40
N LYS A 85 -15.80 -7.03 9.44
CA LYS A 85 -15.03 -8.29 9.37
C LYS A 85 -15.42 -9.20 8.22
N GLU A 86 -16.72 -9.36 7.98
CA GLU A 86 -17.23 -10.18 6.88
C GLU A 86 -16.76 -9.69 5.50
N LEU A 87 -16.55 -8.39 5.33
CA LEU A 87 -16.04 -7.83 4.07
C LEU A 87 -14.56 -8.13 3.90
N TYR A 88 -13.70 -7.73 4.85
CA TYR A 88 -12.25 -7.90 4.67
C TYR A 88 -11.80 -9.36 4.66
N GLN A 89 -12.56 -10.26 5.31
CA GLN A 89 -12.27 -11.70 5.26
C GLN A 89 -12.67 -12.33 3.93
N ALA A 90 -13.67 -11.76 3.22
CA ALA A 90 -14.07 -12.23 1.90
C ALA A 90 -13.17 -11.70 0.78
N MET A 91 -12.44 -10.59 1.01
CA MET A 91 -11.56 -10.00 0.01
C MET A 91 -10.37 -10.90 -0.33
N THR A 92 -9.97 -10.92 -1.61
CA THR A 92 -8.64 -11.40 -2.04
C THR A 92 -7.53 -10.50 -1.49
N THR A 93 -6.26 -10.94 -1.56
CA THR A 93 -5.14 -10.15 -1.03
C THR A 93 -5.04 -8.80 -1.75
N GLU A 94 -5.27 -8.80 -3.07
CA GLU A 94 -5.28 -7.60 -3.89
C GLU A 94 -6.40 -6.63 -3.51
N GLN A 95 -7.63 -7.15 -3.33
CA GLN A 95 -8.77 -6.33 -2.88
C GLN A 95 -8.53 -5.73 -1.49
N LEU A 96 -7.99 -6.53 -0.55
CA LEU A 96 -7.70 -6.04 0.79
C LEU A 96 -6.54 -5.03 0.80
N PHE A 97 -5.51 -5.25 -0.02
CA PHE A 97 -4.42 -4.32 -0.20
C PHE A 97 -4.92 -2.96 -0.73
N ASP A 98 -5.74 -2.96 -1.79
CA ASP A 98 -6.33 -1.74 -2.33
C ASP A 98 -7.25 -1.03 -1.32
N ALA A 99 -8.02 -1.79 -0.52
CA ALA A 99 -8.83 -1.23 0.55
C ALA A 99 -7.96 -0.53 1.62
N VAL A 100 -6.85 -1.15 2.05
CA VAL A 100 -5.92 -0.55 3.02
C VAL A 100 -5.21 0.68 2.44
N GLU A 101 -4.84 0.68 1.16
CA GLU A 101 -4.27 1.87 0.50
C GLU A 101 -5.23 3.06 0.38
N LYS A 102 -6.54 2.80 0.47
CA LYS A 102 -7.60 3.80 0.48
C LYS A 102 -8.03 4.20 1.90
N TYR A 103 -7.40 3.64 2.92
CA TYR A 103 -7.67 3.97 4.32
C TYR A 103 -7.48 5.49 4.53
N PRO A 104 -8.51 6.22 4.97
CA PRO A 104 -8.46 7.68 4.98
C PRO A 104 -7.37 8.26 5.87
N THR A 105 -7.06 7.59 6.99
CA THR A 105 -6.02 8.03 7.92
C THR A 105 -4.67 7.35 7.68
N LEU A 106 -4.43 6.75 6.51
CA LEU A 106 -3.15 6.11 6.20
C LEU A 106 -1.96 7.07 6.27
N TYR A 107 -2.19 8.36 6.02
CA TYR A 107 -1.17 9.41 6.15
C TYR A 107 -0.58 9.49 7.58
N THR A 108 -1.30 9.01 8.60
CA THR A 108 -0.81 9.00 9.99
C THR A 108 0.43 8.14 10.19
N LEU A 109 0.73 7.23 9.26
CA LEU A 109 2.01 6.51 9.24
C LEU A 109 3.21 7.46 9.22
N GLY A 110 3.07 8.64 8.62
CA GLY A 110 4.09 9.69 8.59
C GLY A 110 4.36 10.38 9.94
N VAL A 111 3.54 10.15 10.96
CA VAL A 111 3.70 10.82 12.27
C VAL A 111 4.72 10.10 13.16
N TYR A 112 5.07 8.85 12.83
CA TYR A 112 5.96 8.02 13.63
C TYR A 112 7.42 8.16 13.19
N ASP A 113 8.33 8.08 14.16
CA ASP A 113 9.78 8.10 13.92
C ASP A 113 10.31 6.79 13.29
N SER A 114 9.47 5.76 13.19
CA SER A 114 9.84 4.45 12.65
C SER A 114 8.71 3.84 11.83
N LEU A 115 9.03 3.40 10.61
CA LEU A 115 8.07 2.67 9.76
C LEU A 115 7.56 1.39 10.43
N SER A 116 8.42 0.67 11.16
CA SER A 116 7.97 -0.53 11.87
C SER A 116 6.96 -0.21 12.98
N LEU A 117 7.18 0.87 13.73
CA LEU A 117 6.25 1.33 14.76
C LEU A 117 4.94 1.84 14.13
N ALA A 118 5.04 2.57 13.02
CA ALA A 118 3.88 3.06 12.27
C ALA A 118 2.98 1.90 11.82
N ILE A 119 3.55 0.91 11.13
CA ILE A 119 2.82 -0.26 10.64
C ILE A 119 2.23 -1.06 11.81
N GLN A 120 2.98 -1.25 12.91
CA GLN A 120 2.48 -1.93 14.09
C GLN A 120 1.28 -1.19 14.70
N SER A 121 1.41 0.12 14.95
CA SER A 121 0.40 0.92 15.65
C SER A 121 -0.90 1.02 14.85
N VAL A 122 -0.82 1.23 13.54
CA VAL A 122 -2.03 1.21 12.69
C VAL A 122 -2.66 -0.18 12.67
N SER A 123 -1.87 -1.26 12.71
CA SER A 123 -2.41 -2.63 12.72
C SER A 123 -3.04 -3.04 14.04
N GLU A 124 -2.67 -2.39 15.14
CA GLU A 124 -3.32 -2.58 16.44
C GLU A 124 -4.71 -1.92 16.47
N SER A 125 -4.91 -0.88 15.66
CA SER A 125 -6.14 -0.09 15.62
C SER A 125 -7.01 -0.36 14.38
N PHE A 126 -6.50 -0.99 13.33
CA PHE A 126 -7.22 -1.26 12.08
C PHE A 126 -7.16 -2.75 11.69
N ASP A 127 -8.28 -3.43 11.87
CA ASP A 127 -8.39 -4.89 11.71
C ASP A 127 -8.05 -5.37 10.29
N ALA A 128 -8.40 -4.59 9.27
CA ALA A 128 -8.16 -4.98 7.89
C ALA A 128 -6.66 -5.01 7.56
N MET A 129 -5.88 -4.05 8.08
CA MET A 129 -4.43 -4.04 7.93
C MET A 129 -3.77 -5.16 8.73
N LYS A 130 -4.29 -5.46 9.93
CA LYS A 130 -3.86 -6.62 10.72
C LYS A 130 -4.09 -7.94 9.98
N GLU A 131 -5.22 -8.07 9.30
CA GLU A 131 -5.53 -9.26 8.49
C GLU A 131 -4.64 -9.35 7.25
N LEU A 132 -4.40 -8.23 6.57
CA LEU A 132 -3.56 -8.17 5.39
C LEU A 132 -2.13 -8.65 5.66
N GLN A 133 -1.54 -8.26 6.79
CA GLN A 133 -0.19 -8.67 7.18
C GLN A 133 -0.03 -10.17 7.44
N LYS A 134 -1.13 -10.91 7.64
CA LYS A 134 -1.08 -12.37 7.81
C LYS A 134 -1.04 -13.11 6.48
N ARG A 135 -1.38 -12.45 5.36
CA ARG A 135 -1.49 -13.08 4.05
C ARG A 135 -0.10 -13.39 3.50
N GLU A 136 0.11 -14.62 3.02
CA GLU A 136 1.45 -15.08 2.64
C GLU A 136 2.02 -14.36 1.43
N ASP A 137 1.14 -13.97 0.49
CA ASP A 137 1.41 -13.35 -0.80
C ASP A 137 1.56 -11.82 -0.75
N ILE A 138 1.28 -11.19 0.41
CA ILE A 138 1.32 -9.72 0.57
C ILE A 138 2.66 -9.10 0.17
N VAL A 139 3.77 -9.76 0.49
CA VAL A 139 5.11 -9.21 0.23
C VAL A 139 5.41 -9.16 -1.26
N GLN A 140 4.99 -10.20 -2.00
CA GLN A 140 5.19 -10.25 -3.44
C GLN A 140 4.27 -9.25 -4.16
N LEU A 141 3.00 -9.19 -3.75
CA LEU A 141 2.04 -8.20 -4.26
C LEU A 141 2.56 -6.77 -4.03
N CYS A 142 2.97 -6.45 -2.80
CA CYS A 142 3.50 -5.14 -2.45
C CYS A 142 4.79 -4.82 -3.23
N TYR A 143 5.65 -5.80 -3.48
CA TYR A 143 6.86 -5.61 -4.27
C TYR A 143 6.54 -5.23 -5.71
N GLU A 144 5.63 -5.95 -6.36
CA GLU A 144 5.21 -5.70 -7.74
C GLU A 144 4.52 -4.34 -7.87
N HIS A 145 3.61 -4.04 -6.96
CA HIS A 145 2.90 -2.77 -6.90
C HIS A 145 3.87 -1.60 -6.68
N TYR A 146 4.76 -1.70 -5.68
CA TYR A 146 5.72 -0.64 -5.39
C TYR A 146 6.65 -0.39 -6.58
N LEU A 147 7.10 -1.45 -7.27
CA LEU A 147 7.94 -1.31 -8.45
C LEU A 147 7.19 -0.82 -9.71
N SER A 148 5.87 -0.95 -9.81
CA SER A 148 5.09 -0.39 -10.92
C SER A 148 4.81 1.11 -10.79
N ARG A 149 4.84 1.66 -9.56
CA ARG A 149 4.59 3.09 -9.31
C ARG A 149 5.49 4.00 -10.15
N ASP A 150 4.91 4.96 -10.87
CA ASP A 150 5.68 6.05 -11.49
C ASP A 150 5.94 7.13 -10.45
N LEU A 151 7.14 7.11 -9.87
CA LEU A 151 7.57 8.08 -8.85
C LEU A 151 8.08 9.39 -9.45
N THR A 152 8.21 9.46 -10.77
CA THR A 152 8.68 10.67 -11.46
C THR A 152 7.54 11.63 -11.80
N LYS A 153 6.30 11.18 -11.62
CA LYS A 153 5.11 11.99 -11.83
C LYS A 153 5.07 13.13 -10.82
N GLU A 154 4.67 14.31 -11.29
CA GLU A 154 4.44 15.46 -10.43
C GLU A 154 3.41 15.14 -9.33
N VAL A 155 3.75 15.52 -8.10
CA VAL A 155 2.91 15.28 -6.92
C VAL A 155 1.66 16.16 -6.99
N ASP A 156 0.48 15.55 -6.89
CA ASP A 156 -0.76 16.28 -6.74
C ASP A 156 -0.87 16.77 -5.29
N LEU A 157 -0.64 18.07 -5.07
CA LEU A 157 -0.68 18.67 -3.73
C LEU A 157 -2.02 18.45 -3.01
N ASN A 158 -3.12 18.23 -3.72
CA ASN A 158 -4.42 17.94 -3.11
C ASN A 158 -4.53 16.51 -2.58
N LYS A 159 -3.62 15.62 -2.99
CA LYS A 159 -3.61 14.19 -2.64
C LYS A 159 -2.34 13.77 -1.93
N ILE A 160 -1.43 14.71 -1.67
CA ILE A 160 -0.10 14.45 -1.15
C ILE A 160 -0.16 13.53 0.08
N ASN A 161 -0.96 13.86 1.10
CA ASN A 161 -1.08 13.04 2.31
C ASN A 161 -1.47 11.58 2.03
N GLN A 162 -2.39 11.34 1.08
CA GLN A 162 -2.81 9.98 0.73
C GLN A 162 -1.71 9.25 -0.04
N GLU A 163 -1.13 9.89 -1.05
CA GLU A 163 -0.06 9.29 -1.86
C GLU A 163 1.16 8.95 -0.99
N GLU A 164 1.55 9.87 -0.10
CA GLU A 164 2.60 9.67 0.89
C GLU A 164 2.27 8.52 1.85
N GLY A 165 1.06 8.48 2.40
CA GLY A 165 0.59 7.38 3.26
C GLY A 165 0.71 6.02 2.59
N GLN A 166 0.33 5.91 1.32
CA GLN A 166 0.47 4.66 0.56
C GLN A 166 1.92 4.24 0.37
N LEU A 167 2.81 5.20 0.09
CA LEU A 167 4.24 4.94 -0.07
C LEU A 167 4.86 4.48 1.25
N TYR A 168 4.49 5.09 2.37
CA TYR A 168 4.91 4.64 3.71
C TYR A 168 4.40 3.25 4.05
N PHE A 169 3.14 2.98 3.72
CA PHE A 169 2.56 1.67 3.91
C PHE A 169 3.34 0.60 3.14
N GLU A 170 3.55 0.79 1.84
CA GLU A 170 4.25 -0.18 1.00
C GLU A 170 5.73 -0.35 1.39
N ALA A 171 6.44 0.76 1.62
CA ALA A 171 7.83 0.71 2.09
C ALA A 171 7.92 0.02 3.46
N GLY A 172 6.98 0.30 4.37
CA GLY A 172 6.90 -0.34 5.67
C GLY A 172 6.73 -1.85 5.57
N ILE A 173 5.82 -2.33 4.72
CA ILE A 173 5.64 -3.77 4.46
C ILE A 173 6.92 -4.39 3.88
N LEU A 174 7.58 -3.75 2.92
CA LEU A 174 8.75 -4.30 2.23
C LEU A 174 10.02 -4.32 3.09
N LEU A 175 10.19 -3.34 3.98
CA LEU A 175 11.37 -3.19 4.82
C LEU A 175 11.26 -3.91 6.18
N GLN A 176 10.06 -4.35 6.58
CA GLN A 176 9.90 -5.21 7.75
C GLN A 176 10.83 -6.45 7.67
N LYS A 177 11.52 -6.75 8.78
CA LYS A 177 12.51 -7.85 8.86
C LYS A 177 12.04 -9.17 8.25
N ASN A 178 10.81 -9.59 8.57
CA ASN A 178 10.26 -10.87 8.09
C ASN A 178 9.89 -10.81 6.61
N SER A 179 9.31 -9.70 6.15
CA SER A 179 8.97 -9.49 4.75
C SER A 179 10.21 -9.39 3.87
N TYR A 180 11.20 -8.62 4.30
CA TYR A 180 12.46 -8.45 3.59
C TYR A 180 13.17 -9.80 3.37
N LYS A 181 13.10 -10.71 4.35
CA LYS A 181 13.65 -12.08 4.23
C LYS A 181 12.97 -12.92 3.15
N LYS A 182 11.69 -12.69 2.85
CA LYS A 182 10.95 -13.39 1.78
C LYS A 182 11.38 -12.97 0.37
N LEU A 183 11.93 -11.75 0.21
CA LEU A 183 12.46 -11.27 -1.06
C LEU A 183 13.84 -11.88 -1.36
N ASN A 184 14.13 -12.17 -2.63
CA ASN A 184 15.48 -12.56 -3.05
C ASN A 184 16.42 -11.34 -3.17
N ALA A 185 17.72 -11.58 -3.31
CA ALA A 185 18.73 -10.51 -3.36
C ALA A 185 18.49 -9.48 -4.47
N SER A 186 18.02 -9.91 -5.65
CA SER A 186 17.72 -9.01 -6.77
C SER A 186 16.51 -8.13 -6.47
N GLN A 187 15.43 -8.72 -5.94
CA GLN A 187 14.23 -7.99 -5.54
C GLN A 187 14.54 -6.96 -4.47
N ARG A 188 15.30 -7.37 -3.43
CA ARG A 188 15.79 -6.49 -2.38
C ARG A 188 16.53 -5.29 -2.94
N SER A 189 17.52 -5.53 -3.81
CA SER A 189 18.29 -4.45 -4.43
C SER A 189 17.42 -3.46 -5.20
N LYS A 190 16.42 -3.95 -5.94
CA LYS A 190 15.46 -3.10 -6.67
C LYS A 190 14.58 -2.26 -5.73
N VAL A 191 14.07 -2.86 -4.66
CA VAL A 191 13.29 -2.16 -3.63
C VAL A 191 14.13 -1.04 -3.02
N VAL A 192 15.33 -1.36 -2.54
CA VAL A 192 16.25 -0.40 -1.93
C VAL A 192 16.56 0.74 -2.88
N LYS A 193 16.88 0.43 -4.15
CA LYS A 193 17.17 1.44 -5.16
C LYS A 193 15.97 2.38 -5.37
N LYS A 194 14.78 1.82 -5.58
CA LYS A 194 13.57 2.61 -5.84
C LYS A 194 13.17 3.49 -4.66
N ILE A 195 13.30 2.97 -3.42
CA ILE A 195 13.06 3.76 -2.21
C ILE A 195 14.08 4.91 -2.08
N LYS A 196 15.37 4.68 -2.39
CA LYS A 196 16.38 5.74 -2.35
C LYS A 196 16.12 6.83 -3.39
N GLU A 197 15.70 6.46 -4.60
CA GLU A 197 15.30 7.40 -5.65
C GLU A 197 14.11 8.26 -5.16
N HIS A 198 13.09 7.61 -4.59
CA HIS A 198 11.93 8.25 -3.99
C HIS A 198 12.30 9.27 -2.90
N ILE A 199 13.09 8.84 -1.91
CA ILE A 199 13.53 9.67 -0.79
C ILE A 199 14.24 10.93 -1.27
N LYS A 200 15.10 10.80 -2.28
CA LYS A 200 15.85 11.93 -2.81
C LYS A 200 14.92 12.97 -3.43
N ASP A 201 13.98 12.53 -4.27
CA ASP A 201 13.03 13.42 -4.93
C ASP A 201 12.11 14.12 -3.91
N TYR A 202 11.70 13.41 -2.85
CA TYR A 202 10.90 13.96 -1.75
C TYR A 202 11.69 14.85 -0.79
N ALA A 203 12.97 14.59 -0.54
CA ALA A 203 13.79 15.49 0.28
C ALA A 203 14.03 16.84 -0.43
N ASP A 204 14.21 16.80 -1.75
CA ASP A 204 14.42 17.99 -2.58
C ASP A 204 13.13 18.81 -2.75
N SER A 205 11.96 18.17 -2.75
CA SER A 205 10.64 18.82 -2.81
C SER A 205 10.06 19.19 -1.43
N GLY A 206 10.21 18.35 -0.42
CA GLY A 206 9.77 18.54 0.97
C GLY A 206 10.49 19.70 1.67
N LYS A 207 11.76 19.99 1.31
CA LYS A 207 12.45 21.23 1.71
C LYS A 207 11.71 22.50 1.24
N LYS A 208 10.95 22.43 0.13
CA LYS A 208 10.13 23.56 -0.35
C LYS A 208 8.77 23.64 0.37
N LEU A 209 8.29 22.54 0.96
CA LEU A 209 6.97 22.44 1.58
C LEU A 209 7.01 22.42 3.13
N GLY A 210 8.20 22.44 3.75
CA GLY A 210 8.34 22.52 5.21
C GLY A 210 7.97 21.23 5.96
N ASN A 211 7.84 20.10 5.27
CA ASN A 211 7.32 18.86 5.85
C ASN A 211 8.44 18.04 6.53
N GLN A 212 8.56 18.13 7.86
CA GLN A 212 9.63 17.51 8.65
C GLN A 212 9.59 15.97 8.67
N THR A 213 8.41 15.39 8.46
CA THR A 213 8.13 13.95 8.43
C THR A 213 9.02 13.17 7.46
N TRP A 214 9.27 13.69 6.25
CA TRP A 214 10.09 13.00 5.25
C TRP A 214 11.55 12.92 5.63
N ALA A 215 12.11 13.93 6.30
CA ALA A 215 13.50 13.90 6.72
C ALA A 215 13.75 12.79 7.76
N VAL A 216 12.80 12.60 8.68
CA VAL A 216 12.86 11.58 9.73
C VAL A 216 12.75 10.18 9.12
N ILE A 217 11.76 9.94 8.27
CA ILE A 217 11.53 8.62 7.66
C ILE A 217 12.61 8.29 6.64
N SER A 218 13.09 9.27 5.86
CA SER A 218 14.23 9.08 4.96
C SER A 218 15.49 8.68 5.71
N ASN A 219 15.73 9.30 6.88
CA ASN A 219 16.86 8.96 7.72
C ASN A 219 16.71 7.57 8.34
N GLU A 220 15.51 7.19 8.81
CA GLU A 220 15.24 5.85 9.33
C GLU A 220 15.39 4.78 8.24
N ILE A 221 14.84 5.02 7.05
CA ILE A 221 15.03 4.12 5.91
C ILE A 221 16.52 4.02 5.58
N ASP A 222 17.26 5.14 5.51
CA ASP A 222 18.70 5.10 5.25
C ASP A 222 19.47 4.33 6.34
N ILE A 223 19.08 4.45 7.62
CA ILE A 223 19.62 3.66 8.74
C ILE A 223 19.33 2.16 8.52
N GLN A 224 18.08 1.79 8.25
CA GLN A 224 17.70 0.39 8.00
C GLN A 224 18.45 -0.18 6.78
N LEU A 225 18.60 0.61 5.72
CA LEU A 225 19.34 0.22 4.51
C LEU A 225 20.83 0.06 4.79
N LYS A 226 21.44 0.94 5.59
CA LYS A 226 22.84 0.82 6.03
C LYS A 226 23.06 -0.43 6.88
N GLN A 227 22.14 -0.73 7.80
CA GLN A 227 22.17 -1.99 8.55
C GLN A 227 22.14 -3.20 7.60
N ILE A 228 21.24 -3.18 6.61
CA ILE A 228 21.13 -4.24 5.59
C ILE A 228 22.40 -4.43 4.74
N ASP A 229 23.09 -3.35 4.35
CA ASP A 229 24.25 -3.37 3.44
C ASP A 229 25.54 -3.86 4.13
N THR A 230 25.67 -3.64 5.45
CA THR A 230 26.76 -4.22 6.23
C THR A 230 26.53 -5.72 6.42
N LYS A 231 27.47 -6.56 5.96
CA LYS A 231 27.43 -8.04 5.99
C LYS A 231 26.59 -8.61 7.15
N ASN A 232 25.36 -9.02 6.83
CA ASN A 232 24.39 -9.70 7.69
C ASN A 232 24.09 -9.00 9.04
N PRO A 233 23.19 -7.99 9.07
CA PRO A 233 22.79 -7.34 10.32
C PRO A 233 21.96 -8.24 11.25
N TRP A 234 21.51 -9.41 10.79
CA TRP A 234 20.64 -10.29 11.56
C TRP A 234 21.36 -11.49 12.17
N SER A 235 22.69 -11.58 12.06
CA SER A 235 23.49 -12.65 12.69
C SER A 235 23.84 -12.43 14.16
N LYS A 236 23.44 -11.31 14.75
CA LYS A 236 23.56 -11.09 16.19
C LYS A 236 22.26 -10.53 16.73
N GLU A 237 21.65 -11.33 17.60
CA GLU A 237 20.67 -10.94 18.62
C GLU A 237 19.24 -10.65 18.12
N PHE A 238 18.39 -11.69 18.22
CA PHE A 238 17.32 -11.72 19.23
C PHE A 238 17.45 -13.03 20.00
#